data_AF-A0A849HXP4-F1
#
_entry.id   AF-A0A849HXP4-F1
#
_cell.length_a   1.000
_cell.length_b   1.000
_cell.length_c   1.000
_cell.angle_alpha   90.00
_cell.angle_beta   90.00
_cell.angle_gamma   90.00
#
_symmetry.space_group_name_H-M   'P 1'
#
loop_
_entity.id
_entity.type
_entity.pdbx_description
1 polymer ?
#
loop_
_entity_poly.entity_id
_entity_poly.type
_entity_poly.pdbx_seq_one_letter_code
_entity_poly.pdbx_strand_id
1 'polypeptide(L)' 'MVMVIRAAELKDVDGIVLLATKLAEYEKKPPEAVKLTKEKMLEHGFGSHPFFQVRLQEPALKMLAASNLSP' A
#
# COMPACT_ATOMS: atom_id res chain seq x y z
N MET A 1 16.67 2.51 -18.56
CA MET A 1 15.87 1.85 -17.51
C MET A 1 14.44 2.33 -17.65
N VAL A 2 13.47 1.43 -17.87
CA VAL A 2 12.06 1.80 -18.02
C VAL A 2 11.39 1.70 -16.65
N MET A 3 10.68 2.74 -16.24
CA MET A 3 9.86 2.73 -15.03
C MET A 3 8.42 2.46 -15.42
N VAL A 4 7.77 1.51 -14.76
CA VAL A 4 6.37 1.16 -14.99
C VAL A 4 5.59 1.42 -13.71
N ILE A 5 4.42 2.04 -13.84
CA ILE A 5 3.45 2.20 -12.76
C ILE A 5 2.31 1.21 -13.03
N ARG A 6 2.01 0.36 -12.06
CA ARG A 6 0.90 -0.62 -12.15
C ARG A 6 0.02 -0.60 -10.91
N ALA A 7 -1.18 -1.15 -11.03
CA ALA A 7 -1.98 -1.51 -9.86
C ALA A 7 -1.23 -2.55 -9.02
N ALA A 8 -1.37 -2.44 -7.70
CA ALA A 8 -1.01 -3.51 -6.80
C ALA A 8 -1.89 -4.75 -7.02
N GLU A 9 -1.32 -5.92 -6.77
CA GLU A 9 -2.00 -7.22 -6.76
C GLU A 9 -1.89 -7.84 -5.37
N LEU A 10 -2.65 -8.92 -5.12
CA LEU A 10 -2.62 -9.63 -3.82
C LEU A 10 -1.22 -10.07 -3.40
N LYS A 11 -0.35 -10.43 -4.36
CA LYS A 11 1.05 -10.81 -4.10
C LYS A 11 1.90 -9.67 -3.53
N ASP A 12 1.49 -8.42 -3.71
CA ASP A 12 2.24 -7.24 -3.26
C ASP A 12 1.87 -6.80 -1.85
N VAL A 13 0.86 -7.40 -1.22
CA VAL A 13 0.31 -6.94 0.09
C VAL A 13 1.38 -6.88 1.17
N ASP A 14 2.21 -7.93 1.31
CA ASP A 14 3.26 -7.97 2.33
C ASP A 14 4.30 -6.85 2.10
N GLY A 15 4.62 -6.56 0.83
CA GLY A 15 5.50 -5.46 0.45
C GLY A 15 4.90 -4.08 0.73
N ILE A 16 3.59 -3.91 0.51
CA ILE A 16 2.88 -2.65 0.78
C ILE A 16 2.82 -2.37 2.28
N VAL A 17 2.50 -3.37 3.11
CA VAL A 17 2.49 -3.23 4.58
C VAL A 17 3.88 -2.84 5.08
N LEU A 18 4.93 -3.51 4.58
CA LEU A 18 6.30 -3.16 4.91
C LEU A 18 6.67 -1.72 4.51
N LEU A 19 6.25 -1.28 3.32
CA LEU A 19 6.50 0.09 2.86
C LEU A 19 5.76 1.13 3.71
N ALA A 20 4.51 0.85 4.12
CA ALA A 20 3.77 1.72 5.02
C ALA A 20 4.44 1.82 6.39
N THR A 21 4.96 0.72 6.93
CA THR A 21 5.73 0.72 8.18
C THR A 21 7.02 1.54 8.06
N LYS A 22 7.80 1.31 6.99
CA LYS A 22 9.02 2.09 6.74
C LYS A 22 8.76 3.58 6.55
N LEU A 23 7.62 3.93 5.93
CA LEU A 23 7.20 5.32 5.80
C LEU A 23 6.91 5.94 7.17
N ALA A 24 6.20 5.24 8.04
CA ALA A 24 5.94 5.72 9.41
C ALA A 24 7.22 5.89 10.23
N GLU A 25 8.18 4.97 10.12
CA GLU A 25 9.50 5.09 10.74
C GLU A 25 10.25 6.34 10.24
N TYR A 26 10.26 6.56 8.92
CA TYR A 26 10.86 7.76 8.31
C TYR A 26 10.21 9.05 8.80
N GLU A 27 8.89 9.05 8.99
CA GLU A 27 8.11 10.15 9.55
C GLU A 27 8.21 10.28 11.09
N LYS A 28 9.04 9.45 11.74
CA LYS A 28 9.21 9.39 13.20
C LYS A 28 7.89 9.16 13.95
N LYS A 29 6.97 8.41 13.32
CA LYS A 29 5.73 7.95 13.94
C LYS A 29 6.00 6.66 14.71
N PRO A 30 5.29 6.44 15.83
CA PRO A 30 5.43 5.18 16.54
C PRO A 30 4.76 4.04 15.74
N PRO A 31 5.20 2.78 15.88
CA PRO A 31 4.70 1.67 15.06
C PRO A 31 3.18 1.51 15.07
N GLU A 32 2.52 1.79 16.20
CA GLU A 32 1.06 1.74 16.36
C GLU A 32 0.30 2.79 15.52
N ALA A 33 0.98 3.79 14.97
CA ALA A 33 0.38 4.73 14.02
C ALA A 33 0.05 4.05 12.68
N VAL A 34 0.73 2.95 12.35
CA VAL A 34 0.48 2.17 11.14
C VAL A 34 -0.71 1.25 11.38
N LYS A 35 -1.90 1.73 11.02
CA LYS A 35 -3.15 0.95 11.17
C LYS A 35 -3.42 0.00 10.00
N LEU A 36 -2.56 0.00 8.98
CA LEU A 36 -2.69 -0.82 7.78
C LEU A 36 -2.13 -2.22 8.05
N THR A 37 -3.02 -3.21 8.20
CA THR A 37 -2.65 -4.62 8.37
C THR A 37 -2.96 -5.41 7.10
N LYS A 38 -2.46 -6.65 7.02
CA LYS A 38 -2.76 -7.56 5.90
C LYS A 38 -4.26 -7.80 5.78
N GLU A 39 -4.96 -8.00 6.90
CA GLU A 39 -6.40 -8.22 6.94
C GLU A 39 -7.15 -7.03 6.35
N LYS A 40 -6.78 -5.80 6.74
CA LYS A 40 -7.37 -4.57 6.20
C LYS A 40 -7.04 -4.33 4.74
N MET A 41 -5.85 -4.73 4.28
CA MET A 41 -5.51 -4.70 2.86
C MET A 41 -6.43 -5.63 2.07
N LEU A 42 -6.66 -6.85 2.55
CA LEU A 42 -7.55 -7.81 1.90
C LEU A 42 -9.01 -7.34 1.92
N GLU A 43 -9.48 -6.79 3.04
CA GLU A 43 -10.86 -6.31 3.19
C GLU A 43 -11.12 -5.01 2.40
N HIS A 44 -10.26 -4.01 2.56
CA HIS A 44 -10.51 -2.65 2.08
C HIS A 44 -9.71 -2.28 0.82
N GLY A 45 -8.63 -2.99 0.49
CA GLY A 45 -7.86 -2.74 -0.73
C GLY A 45 -8.21 -3.68 -1.87
N PHE A 46 -8.60 -4.92 -1.54
CA PHE A 46 -8.85 -6.00 -2.50
C PHE A 46 -10.22 -6.70 -2.32
N GLY A 47 -11.08 -6.18 -1.43
CA GLY A 47 -12.44 -6.68 -1.25
C GLY A 47 -13.35 -6.37 -2.45
N SER A 48 -14.60 -6.84 -2.39
CA SER A 48 -15.58 -6.62 -3.47
C SER A 48 -15.93 -5.14 -3.72
N HIS A 49 -15.76 -4.31 -2.69
CA HIS A 49 -15.92 -2.85 -2.76
C HIS A 49 -14.71 -2.20 -2.08
N PRO A 50 -13.59 -2.04 -2.80
CA PRO A 50 -12.38 -1.51 -2.20
C PRO A 50 -12.59 -0.05 -1.76
N PHE A 51 -12.12 0.27 -0.57
CA PHE A 51 -12.06 1.62 -0.02
C PHE A 51 -10.84 2.40 -0.50
N PHE A 52 -9.78 1.73 -0.97
CA PHE A 52 -8.61 2.40 -1.54
C PHE A 52 -7.95 1.56 -2.62
N GLN A 53 -7.14 2.20 -3.46
CA GLN A 53 -6.27 1.51 -4.42
C GLN A 53 -4.81 1.91 -4.21
N VAL A 54 -3.90 0.98 -4.48
CA VAL A 54 -2.45 1.19 -4.38
C VAL A 54 -1.82 1.11 -5.77
N ARG A 55 -0.94 2.06 -6.08
CA ARG A 55 -0.08 2.04 -7.28
C ARG A 55 1.37 1.82 -6.89
N LEU A 56 2.02 0.91 -7.59
CA LEU A 56 3.41 0.53 -7.38
C LEU A 56 4.26 0.95 -8.58
N GLN A 57 5.49 1.37 -8.32
CA GLN A 57 6.51 1.55 -9.34
C GLN A 57 7.41 0.31 -9.40
N GLU A 58 7.86 -0.07 -10.60
CA GLU A 58 8.86 -1.12 -10.84
C GLU A 58 10.07 -0.57 -11.61
N PRO A 59 11.27 -1.20 -11.53
CA PRO A 59 11.60 -2.46 -10.83
C PRO A 59 11.84 -2.33 -9.32
N ALA A 60 11.91 -1.11 -8.77
CA ALA A 60 12.02 -0.90 -7.34
C ALA A 60 10.63 -0.72 -6.73
N LEU A 61 10.17 -1.68 -5.92
CA LEU A 61 8.87 -1.62 -5.24
C LEU A 61 8.77 -0.35 -4.40
N LYS A 62 8.10 0.67 -4.94
CA LYS A 62 7.82 1.94 -4.28
C LYS A 62 6.32 2.17 -4.33
N MET A 63 5.71 2.35 -3.16
CA MET A 63 4.33 2.80 -3.05
C MET A 63 4.29 4.27 -3.49
N LEU A 64 3.58 4.56 -4.57
CA LEU A 64 3.49 5.92 -5.10
C LEU A 64 2.30 6.67 -4.53
N ALA A 65 1.17 5.98 -4.40
CA ALA A 65 -0.05 6.56 -3.85
C ALA A 65 -0.94 5.44 -3.30
N ALA A 66 -1.60 5.73 -2.19
CA ALA A 66 -2.81 5.08 -1.74
C ALA A 66 -3.91 6.14 -1.71
N SER A 67 -4.91 6.01 -2.56
CA SER A 67 -6.02 6.96 -2.67
C SER A 67 -7.30 6.32 -2.16
N ASN A 68 -7.98 6.99 -1.23
CA ASN A 68 -9.32 6.59 -0.82
C ASN A 68 -10.27 6.71 -2.01
N LEU A 69 -11.02 5.66 -2.26
CA LEU A 69 -12.16 5.63 -3.16
C LEU A 69 -13.32 6.22 -2.37
N SER A 70 -13.53 7.54 -2.47
CA SER A 70 -14.80 8.13 -2.05
C SER A 70 -15.94 7.45 -2.83
N PRO A 71 -17.15 7.30 -2.26
CA PRO A 71 -18.34 7.10 -3.07
C PRO A 71 -18.55 8.28 -4.03
#